data_AF-A0A6J8F0E0-F1
#
_entry.id   AF-A0A6J8F0E0-F1
#
_cell.length_a   1.000
_cell.length_b   1.000
_cell.length_c   1.000
_cell.angle_alpha   90.00
_cell.angle_beta   90.00
_cell.angle_gamma   90.00
#
_symmetry.space_group_name_H-M   'P 1'
#
loop_
_entity.id
_entity.type
_entity.pdbx_description
1 polymer ?
#
loop_
_entity_poly.entity_id
_entity_poly.type
_entity_poly.pdbx_seq_one_letter_code
_entity_poly.pdbx_strand_id
1 'polypeptide(L)'
;MDKFEYKVELHVHLDGSVRPQTVLDIAKSRGIHMPHENIEEFKRDVVVDKPSTLEALLKCFRIFMPVIAGCKDAIYRVAYEFCEDSAKHNIKYVETRYCPHLLANTAEKREYAIERGNISPRDVVDIVCNALEKGSKDFNITVKSILCGMTHRPEWSMEIAELCKEFKSRGVVAIDLAGDDFEPGVEPDECLHKQAFKVAYDAGIHRTVHAGENGPAEGVKEALEHMYAERIGHGYHVVDDENLYQKCLKDQVHFEVCPCSSIKTSSVSTDLSKHPLLRFVNDGANYSINTDDPVVLDNNIDDDYSKCKEMGLTDEQIIIGWYFIFL
;
A
#
# COMPACT_ATOMS: atom_id res chain seq x y z
N MET A 1 6.36 -12.56 23.83
CA MET A 1 5.98 -11.64 24.91
C MET A 1 6.18 -10.25 24.34
N ASP A 2 5.08 -9.67 23.89
CA ASP A 2 5.02 -8.50 23.02
C ASP A 2 5.63 -7.29 23.72
N LYS A 3 6.78 -6.83 23.21
CA LYS A 3 7.53 -5.69 23.75
C LYS A 3 7.23 -4.37 23.06
N PHE A 4 6.49 -4.38 21.95
CA PHE A 4 6.11 -3.16 21.24
C PHE A 4 4.75 -2.70 21.75
N GLU A 5 4.74 -1.68 22.60
CA GLU A 5 3.51 -1.16 23.19
C GLU A 5 2.56 -0.63 22.11
N TYR A 6 3.11 0.08 21.10
CA TYR A 6 2.37 0.63 19.97
C TYR A 6 3.21 0.65 18.70
N LYS A 7 2.58 0.45 17.54
CA LYS A 7 3.20 0.49 16.20
C LYS A 7 2.57 1.55 15.30
N VAL A 8 3.30 1.98 14.29
CA VAL A 8 2.79 2.72 13.11
C VAL A 8 3.04 1.90 11.88
N GLU A 9 2.09 1.99 10.95
CA GLU A 9 2.19 1.40 9.63
C GLU A 9 1.79 2.44 8.59
N LEU A 10 2.69 2.73 7.65
CA LEU A 10 2.51 3.75 6.62
C LEU A 10 2.28 3.14 5.24
N HIS A 11 2.49 1.83 5.07
CA HIS A 11 2.42 1.15 3.79
C HIS A 11 1.70 -0.20 3.89
N VAL A 12 0.38 -0.12 3.76
CA VAL A 12 -0.48 -1.29 3.73
C VAL A 12 -1.67 -1.05 2.82
N HIS A 13 -1.91 -1.97 1.90
CA HIS A 13 -3.00 -1.91 0.94
C HIS A 13 -4.31 -2.39 1.57
N LEU A 14 -5.37 -1.59 1.49
CA LEU A 14 -6.69 -1.96 2.02
C LEU A 14 -7.27 -3.15 1.27
N ASP A 15 -7.17 -3.11 -0.06
CA ASP A 15 -7.55 -4.21 -0.95
C ASP A 15 -6.63 -5.44 -0.77
N GLY A 16 -5.38 -5.23 -0.38
CA GLY A 16 -4.44 -6.28 0.04
C GLY A 16 -4.64 -6.80 1.47
N SER A 17 -5.60 -6.29 2.23
CA SER A 17 -5.80 -6.60 3.67
C SER A 17 -7.15 -7.24 3.97
N VAL A 18 -7.79 -7.86 2.98
CA VAL A 18 -9.12 -8.46 3.14
C VAL A 18 -9.04 -9.79 3.89
N ARG A 19 -9.95 -10.03 4.84
CA ARG A 19 -10.01 -11.34 5.52
C ARG A 19 -10.48 -12.41 4.52
N PRO A 20 -9.79 -13.56 4.41
CA PRO A 20 -10.26 -14.68 3.59
C PRO A 20 -11.70 -15.11 3.88
N GLN A 21 -12.08 -15.18 5.16
CA GLN A 21 -13.45 -15.51 5.55
C GLN A 21 -14.46 -14.47 5.06
N THR A 22 -14.11 -13.18 5.12
CA THR A 22 -14.98 -12.09 4.63
C THR A 22 -15.20 -12.19 3.12
N VAL A 23 -14.18 -12.56 2.35
CA VAL A 23 -14.34 -12.81 0.90
C VAL A 23 -15.35 -13.93 0.66
N LEU A 24 -15.20 -15.08 1.34
CA LEU A 24 -16.12 -16.22 1.18
C LEU A 24 -17.56 -15.87 1.59
N ASP A 25 -17.72 -15.13 2.70
CA ASP A 25 -19.04 -14.67 3.17
C ASP A 25 -19.70 -13.75 2.15
N ILE A 26 -18.96 -12.77 1.62
CA ILE A 26 -19.47 -11.80 0.66
C ILE A 26 -19.83 -12.51 -0.65
N ALA A 27 -18.96 -13.41 -1.14
CA ALA A 27 -19.22 -14.18 -2.35
C ALA A 27 -20.54 -14.95 -2.23
N LYS A 28 -20.75 -15.66 -1.11
CA LYS A 28 -22.00 -16.35 -0.81
C LYS A 28 -23.20 -15.41 -0.75
N SER A 29 -23.08 -14.27 -0.08
CA SER A 29 -24.17 -13.29 0.05
C SER A 29 -24.57 -12.65 -1.30
N ARG A 30 -23.59 -12.48 -2.21
CA ARG A 30 -23.78 -11.90 -3.54
C ARG A 30 -24.12 -12.94 -4.61
N GLY A 31 -24.13 -14.23 -4.27
CA GLY A 31 -24.31 -15.32 -5.23
C GLY A 31 -23.18 -15.44 -6.25
N ILE A 32 -21.97 -14.95 -5.92
CA ILE A 32 -20.78 -15.07 -6.77
C ILE A 32 -20.17 -16.44 -6.53
N HIS A 33 -20.02 -17.23 -7.59
CA HIS A 33 -19.36 -18.53 -7.51
C HIS A 33 -17.85 -18.34 -7.31
N MET A 34 -17.33 -18.88 -6.22
CA MET A 34 -15.90 -19.04 -5.97
C MET A 34 -15.56 -20.54 -6.04
N PRO A 35 -14.41 -20.92 -6.61
CA PRO A 35 -13.99 -22.32 -6.65
C PRO A 35 -13.53 -22.86 -5.29
N HIS A 36 -13.49 -22.00 -4.26
CA HIS A 36 -13.01 -22.31 -2.91
C HIS A 36 -14.17 -22.52 -1.95
N GLU A 37 -14.21 -23.68 -1.27
CA GLU A 37 -15.26 -24.00 -0.29
C GLU A 37 -14.89 -23.57 1.14
N ASN A 38 -13.60 -23.32 1.40
CA ASN A 38 -13.06 -22.96 2.71
C ASN A 38 -11.80 -22.08 2.61
N ILE A 39 -11.35 -21.57 3.77
CA ILE A 39 -10.19 -20.66 3.88
C ILE A 39 -8.90 -21.29 3.34
N GLU A 40 -8.65 -22.58 3.62
CA GLU A 40 -7.42 -23.25 3.20
C GLU A 40 -7.31 -23.35 1.68
N GLU A 41 -8.43 -23.66 1.02
CA GLU A 41 -8.49 -23.71 -0.44
C GLU A 41 -8.30 -22.32 -1.05
N PHE A 42 -8.91 -21.30 -0.46
CA PHE A 42 -8.74 -19.91 -0.87
C PHE A 42 -7.28 -19.47 -0.74
N LYS A 43 -6.66 -19.71 0.42
CA LYS A 43 -5.26 -19.36 0.68
C LYS A 43 -4.31 -20.03 -0.30
N ARG A 44 -4.55 -21.28 -0.69
CA ARG A 44 -3.70 -21.99 -1.65
C ARG A 44 -3.57 -21.28 -3.00
N ASP A 45 -4.60 -20.56 -3.44
CA ASP A 45 -4.60 -19.87 -4.73
C ASP A 45 -4.29 -18.37 -4.62
N VAL A 46 -4.50 -17.78 -3.43
CA VAL A 46 -4.33 -16.34 -3.19
C VAL A 46 -2.98 -16.01 -2.57
N VAL A 47 -2.38 -16.91 -1.79
CA VAL A 47 -1.13 -16.65 -1.06
C VAL A 47 0.09 -16.96 -1.93
N VAL A 48 1.03 -16.01 -1.98
CA VAL A 48 2.38 -16.21 -2.50
C VAL A 48 3.25 -16.77 -1.37
N ASP A 49 3.43 -18.10 -1.38
CA ASP A 49 4.15 -18.85 -0.34
C ASP A 49 5.67 -18.82 -0.48
N LYS A 50 6.16 -18.57 -1.70
CA LYS A 50 7.59 -18.56 -2.07
C LYS A 50 7.94 -17.31 -2.88
N PRO A 51 9.21 -16.87 -2.84
CA PRO A 51 9.71 -15.82 -3.71
C PRO A 51 9.28 -16.03 -5.16
N SER A 52 8.56 -15.06 -5.70
CA SER A 52 7.99 -15.02 -7.04
C SER A 52 8.18 -13.61 -7.61
N THR A 53 7.46 -13.24 -8.68
CA THR A 53 7.51 -11.89 -9.25
C THR A 53 6.39 -11.00 -8.70
N LEU A 54 6.57 -9.67 -8.76
CA LEU A 54 5.50 -8.68 -8.52
C LEU A 54 4.25 -8.99 -9.37
N GLU A 55 4.42 -9.33 -10.64
CA GLU A 55 3.31 -9.72 -11.52
C GLU A 55 2.52 -10.93 -10.98
N ALA A 56 3.19 -11.90 -10.35
CA ALA A 56 2.53 -13.05 -9.76
C ALA A 56 1.69 -12.65 -8.54
N LEU A 57 2.20 -11.75 -7.70
CA LEU A 57 1.46 -11.17 -6.57
C LEU A 57 0.21 -10.42 -7.06
N LEU A 58 0.37 -9.52 -8.03
CA LEU A 58 -0.75 -8.72 -8.57
C LEU A 58 -1.83 -9.58 -9.25
N LYS A 59 -1.48 -10.77 -9.77
CA LYS A 59 -2.46 -11.73 -10.31
C LYS A 59 -3.39 -12.29 -9.23
N CYS A 60 -2.95 -12.41 -7.98
CA CYS A 60 -3.77 -12.94 -6.88
C CYS A 60 -5.01 -12.07 -6.60
N PHE A 61 -4.91 -10.74 -6.77
CA PHE A 61 -6.03 -9.81 -6.62
C PHE A 61 -7.22 -10.14 -7.55
N ARG A 62 -6.96 -10.71 -8.73
CA ARG A 62 -8.02 -11.11 -9.68
C ARG A 62 -8.95 -12.18 -9.12
N ILE A 63 -8.51 -12.92 -8.11
CA ILE A 63 -9.28 -14.00 -7.50
C ILE A 63 -10.38 -13.45 -6.60
N PHE A 64 -10.08 -12.43 -5.78
CA PHE A 64 -10.98 -11.99 -4.72
C PHE A 64 -11.56 -10.58 -4.92
N MET A 65 -10.88 -9.68 -5.63
CA MET A 65 -11.38 -8.32 -5.84
C MET A 65 -12.75 -8.25 -6.54
N PRO A 66 -13.10 -9.13 -7.51
CA PRO A 66 -14.43 -9.15 -8.11
C PRO A 66 -15.57 -9.37 -7.11
N VAL A 67 -15.28 -10.02 -5.96
CA VAL A 67 -16.24 -10.27 -4.88
C VAL A 67 -16.58 -8.98 -4.12
N ILE A 68 -15.66 -8.03 -4.05
CA ILE A 68 -15.79 -6.80 -3.26
C ILE A 68 -16.22 -5.63 -4.14
N ALA A 69 -15.59 -5.49 -5.30
CA ALA A 69 -15.80 -4.37 -6.20
C ALA A 69 -17.30 -4.21 -6.57
N GLY A 70 -17.76 -2.97 -6.57
CA GLY A 70 -19.14 -2.62 -6.90
C GLY A 70 -20.18 -3.03 -5.85
N CYS A 71 -19.80 -3.33 -4.61
CA CYS A 71 -20.74 -3.57 -3.51
C CYS A 71 -20.44 -2.67 -2.31
N LYS A 72 -21.38 -1.76 -1.98
CA LYS A 72 -21.20 -0.77 -0.91
C LYS A 72 -20.93 -1.41 0.45
N ASP A 73 -21.73 -2.42 0.80
CA ASP A 73 -21.63 -3.10 2.09
C ASP A 73 -20.32 -3.91 2.20
N ALA A 74 -19.85 -4.49 1.10
CA ALA A 74 -18.57 -5.18 1.05
C ALA A 74 -17.39 -4.22 1.27
N ILE A 75 -17.38 -3.09 0.56
CA ILE A 75 -16.33 -2.07 0.67
C ILE A 75 -16.31 -1.50 2.10
N TYR A 76 -17.48 -1.18 2.67
CA TYR A 76 -17.59 -0.71 4.05
C TYR A 76 -17.06 -1.76 5.05
N ARG A 77 -17.49 -3.01 4.91
CA ARG A 77 -17.08 -4.10 5.80
C ARG A 77 -15.57 -4.29 5.80
N VAL A 78 -14.94 -4.34 4.62
CA VAL A 78 -13.49 -4.49 4.48
C VAL A 78 -12.74 -3.35 5.18
N ALA A 79 -13.13 -2.09 4.94
CA ALA A 79 -12.51 -0.94 5.59
C ALA A 79 -12.71 -0.91 7.11
N TYR A 80 -13.87 -1.32 7.60
CA TYR A 80 -14.14 -1.40 9.03
C TYR A 80 -13.35 -2.54 9.71
N GLU A 81 -13.32 -3.73 9.08
CA GLU A 81 -12.56 -4.88 9.58
C GLU A 81 -11.05 -4.64 9.56
N PHE A 82 -10.53 -3.88 8.58
CA PHE A 82 -9.15 -3.43 8.56
C PHE A 82 -8.78 -2.70 9.86
N CYS A 83 -9.62 -1.77 10.32
CA CYS A 83 -9.38 -1.06 11.59
C CYS A 83 -9.33 -2.02 12.80
N GLU A 84 -10.19 -3.04 12.81
CA GLU A 84 -10.19 -4.06 13.86
C GLU A 84 -8.88 -4.85 13.86
N ASP A 85 -8.40 -5.24 12.68
CA ASP A 85 -7.17 -6.04 12.56
C ASP A 85 -5.93 -5.23 12.88
N SER A 86 -5.84 -3.97 12.43
CA SER A 86 -4.76 -3.07 12.85
C SER A 86 -4.69 -2.92 14.38
N ALA A 87 -5.85 -2.78 15.04
CA ALA A 87 -5.90 -2.68 16.49
C ALA A 87 -5.46 -3.97 17.20
N LYS A 88 -5.80 -5.16 16.66
CA LYS A 88 -5.35 -6.46 17.21
C LYS A 88 -3.83 -6.61 17.20
N HIS A 89 -3.15 -5.98 16.24
CA HIS A 89 -1.68 -5.98 16.13
C HIS A 89 -1.00 -4.80 16.83
N ASN A 90 -1.71 -4.10 17.74
CA ASN A 90 -1.22 -2.95 18.50
C ASN A 90 -0.77 -1.76 17.64
N ILE A 91 -1.34 -1.60 16.44
CA ILE A 91 -1.09 -0.43 15.60
C ILE A 91 -1.94 0.74 16.11
N LYS A 92 -1.33 1.90 16.36
CA LYS A 92 -2.02 3.10 16.85
C LYS A 92 -2.29 4.15 15.80
N TYR A 93 -1.46 4.19 14.78
CA TYR A 93 -1.68 5.01 13.61
C TYR A 93 -1.37 4.21 12.36
N VAL A 94 -2.27 4.23 11.39
CA VAL A 94 -2.06 3.55 10.11
C VAL A 94 -2.59 4.39 8.95
N GLU A 95 -1.79 4.43 7.88
CA GLU A 95 -2.19 4.95 6.58
C GLU A 95 -2.39 3.78 5.62
N THR A 96 -3.65 3.45 5.36
CA THR A 96 -4.00 2.42 4.38
C THR A 96 -4.16 3.01 2.98
N ARG A 97 -3.77 2.28 1.95
CA ARG A 97 -3.78 2.76 0.56
C ARG A 97 -4.65 1.88 -0.32
N TYR A 98 -5.30 2.46 -1.32
CA TYR A 98 -6.11 1.72 -2.30
C TYR A 98 -6.41 2.57 -3.54
N CYS A 99 -6.70 1.91 -4.65
CA CYS A 99 -7.20 2.58 -5.85
C CYS A 99 -8.75 2.58 -5.85
N PRO A 100 -9.43 3.73 -5.69
CA PRO A 100 -10.90 3.76 -5.65
C PRO A 100 -11.55 3.28 -6.96
N HIS A 101 -10.87 3.43 -8.10
CA HIS A 101 -11.32 2.97 -9.40
C HIS A 101 -11.41 1.43 -9.51
N LEU A 102 -10.53 0.70 -8.82
CA LEU A 102 -10.54 -0.77 -8.80
C LEU A 102 -11.74 -1.35 -8.04
N LEU A 103 -12.30 -0.58 -7.09
CA LEU A 103 -13.47 -0.96 -6.28
C LEU A 103 -14.79 -0.42 -6.86
N ALA A 104 -14.74 0.50 -7.82
CA ALA A 104 -15.91 1.11 -8.46
C ALA A 104 -16.53 0.21 -9.55
N ASN A 105 -17.75 0.53 -9.99
CA ASN A 105 -18.44 -0.20 -11.07
C ASN A 105 -19.20 0.68 -12.08
N THR A 106 -18.96 2.00 -12.07
CA THR A 106 -19.59 2.95 -13.02
C THR A 106 -18.93 2.98 -14.39
N ALA A 107 -17.62 2.74 -14.46
CA ALA A 107 -16.84 2.86 -15.70
C ALA A 107 -17.22 1.80 -16.75
N GLU A 108 -16.98 2.12 -18.03
CA GLU A 108 -17.12 1.15 -19.12
C GLU A 108 -16.10 0.02 -18.99
N LYS A 109 -14.84 0.39 -18.74
CA LYS A 109 -13.76 -0.54 -18.40
C LYS A 109 -13.72 -0.73 -16.88
N ARG A 110 -14.29 -1.83 -16.41
CA ARG A 110 -14.24 -2.29 -15.01
C ARG A 110 -13.09 -3.29 -14.90
N GLU A 111 -12.13 -3.04 -14.03
CA GLU A 111 -11.01 -3.98 -13.85
C GLU A 111 -11.44 -5.24 -13.11
N TYR A 112 -12.14 -5.08 -11.98
CA TYR A 112 -12.61 -6.21 -11.17
C TYR A 112 -14.13 -6.35 -11.10
N ALA A 113 -14.90 -5.25 -11.19
CA ALA A 113 -16.34 -5.33 -11.00
C ALA A 113 -17.04 -6.19 -12.08
N ILE A 114 -17.76 -7.22 -11.62
CA ILE A 114 -18.44 -8.23 -12.44
C ILE A 114 -19.60 -7.62 -13.23
N GLU A 115 -20.29 -6.64 -12.66
CA GLU A 115 -21.47 -5.99 -13.24
C GLU A 115 -21.31 -4.48 -13.27
N ARG A 116 -22.00 -3.83 -14.23
CA ARG A 116 -22.11 -2.38 -14.26
C ARG A 116 -23.06 -1.92 -13.16
N GLY A 117 -22.68 -0.88 -12.44
CA GLY A 117 -23.54 -0.27 -11.43
C GLY A 117 -23.37 1.24 -11.37
N ASN A 118 -23.70 1.80 -10.20
CA ASN A 118 -23.72 3.23 -9.94
C ASN A 118 -22.79 3.65 -8.81
N ILE A 119 -21.80 2.82 -8.46
CA ILE A 119 -20.79 3.14 -7.44
C ILE A 119 -19.57 3.71 -8.17
N SER A 120 -19.43 5.03 -8.07
CA SER A 120 -18.30 5.78 -8.62
C SER A 120 -17.05 5.67 -7.73
N PRO A 121 -15.85 5.98 -8.26
CA PRO A 121 -14.64 6.11 -7.42
C PRO A 121 -14.85 7.07 -6.24
N ARG A 122 -15.56 8.17 -6.46
CA ARG A 122 -15.97 9.11 -5.39
C ARG A 122 -16.82 8.44 -4.30
N ASP A 123 -17.80 7.61 -4.68
CA ASP A 123 -18.63 6.86 -3.72
C ASP A 123 -17.79 5.85 -2.93
N VAL A 124 -16.80 5.21 -3.56
CA VAL A 124 -15.87 4.32 -2.85
C VAL A 124 -15.10 5.09 -1.79
N VAL A 125 -14.53 6.26 -2.12
CA VAL A 125 -13.80 7.08 -1.15
C VAL A 125 -14.70 7.51 0.01
N ASP A 126 -15.94 7.93 -0.28
CA ASP A 126 -16.91 8.26 0.77
C ASP A 126 -17.21 7.09 1.71
N ILE A 127 -17.46 5.90 1.15
CA ILE A 127 -17.75 4.69 1.92
C ILE A 127 -16.56 4.30 2.80
N VAL A 128 -15.35 4.29 2.25
CA VAL A 128 -14.13 3.96 2.99
C VAL A 128 -13.88 4.99 4.08
N CYS A 129 -13.97 6.30 3.81
CA CYS A 129 -13.82 7.33 4.83
C CYS A 129 -14.80 7.13 6.01
N ASN A 130 -16.07 6.81 5.73
CA ASN A 130 -17.07 6.56 6.77
C ASN A 130 -16.72 5.32 7.61
N ALA A 131 -16.29 4.23 6.96
CA ALA A 131 -15.91 3.00 7.64
C ALA A 131 -14.65 3.18 8.50
N LEU A 132 -13.62 3.86 7.97
CA LEU A 132 -12.39 4.16 8.69
C LEU A 132 -12.61 5.11 9.87
N GLU A 133 -13.47 6.13 9.72
CA GLU A 133 -13.86 7.02 10.83
C GLU A 133 -14.56 6.24 11.95
N LYS A 134 -15.50 5.35 11.58
CA LYS A 134 -16.21 4.52 12.57
C LYS A 134 -15.28 3.52 13.24
N GLY A 135 -14.46 2.79 12.47
CA GLY A 135 -13.50 1.82 12.98
C GLY A 135 -12.44 2.46 13.87
N SER A 136 -11.90 3.62 13.48
CA SER A 136 -10.96 4.39 14.32
C SER A 136 -11.54 4.68 15.71
N LYS A 137 -12.81 5.09 15.79
CA LYS A 137 -13.50 5.36 17.07
C LYS A 137 -13.75 4.09 17.88
N ASP A 138 -14.22 3.03 17.23
CA ASP A 138 -14.60 1.79 17.92
C ASP A 138 -13.40 1.03 18.48
N PHE A 139 -12.27 1.06 17.77
CA PHE A 139 -11.07 0.33 18.14
C PHE A 139 -9.98 1.19 18.78
N ASN A 140 -10.23 2.49 18.96
CA ASN A 140 -9.32 3.45 19.60
C ASN A 140 -7.91 3.47 18.95
N ILE A 141 -7.92 3.65 17.63
CA ILE A 141 -6.75 3.82 16.77
C ILE A 141 -7.00 4.99 15.82
N THR A 142 -5.95 5.51 15.19
CA THR A 142 -6.09 6.51 14.11
C THR A 142 -5.84 5.85 12.77
N VAL A 143 -6.85 5.83 11.90
CA VAL A 143 -6.69 5.35 10.52
C VAL A 143 -6.89 6.49 9.54
N LYS A 144 -5.97 6.62 8.60
CA LYS A 144 -6.00 7.54 7.46
C LYS A 144 -5.92 6.74 6.16
N SER A 145 -6.31 7.37 5.06
CA SER A 145 -6.27 6.75 3.74
C SER A 145 -5.38 7.50 2.76
N ILE A 146 -4.77 6.76 1.85
CA ILE A 146 -4.02 7.25 0.69
C ILE A 146 -4.70 6.72 -0.56
N LEU A 147 -4.89 7.56 -1.58
CA LEU A 147 -5.50 7.13 -2.84
C LEU A 147 -4.41 6.85 -3.88
N CYS A 148 -4.42 5.64 -4.43
CA CYS A 148 -3.43 5.18 -5.40
C CYS A 148 -3.90 5.40 -6.84
N GLY A 149 -3.06 6.07 -7.63
CA GLY A 149 -2.98 5.87 -9.08
C GLY A 149 -2.44 4.48 -9.40
N MET A 150 -2.77 3.98 -10.59
CA MET A 150 -2.22 2.72 -11.10
C MET A 150 -1.38 3.00 -12.33
N THR A 151 -0.14 2.49 -12.38
CA THR A 151 0.80 2.81 -13.48
C THR A 151 0.22 2.49 -14.86
N HIS A 152 -0.47 1.36 -15.01
CA HIS A 152 -1.17 0.94 -16.24
C HIS A 152 -2.47 1.70 -16.56
N ARG A 153 -2.86 2.68 -15.72
CA ARG A 153 -4.10 3.49 -15.86
C ARG A 153 -3.84 5.00 -15.67
N PRO A 154 -2.99 5.62 -16.49
CA PRO A 154 -2.71 7.06 -16.41
C PRO A 154 -3.97 7.94 -16.57
N GLU A 155 -5.02 7.43 -17.22
CA GLU A 155 -6.29 8.15 -17.38
C GLU A 155 -7.05 8.38 -16.06
N TRP A 156 -6.74 7.67 -14.98
CA TRP A 156 -7.39 7.82 -13.66
C TRP A 156 -6.72 8.86 -12.76
N SER A 157 -5.46 9.19 -13.01
CA SER A 157 -4.60 9.90 -12.05
C SER A 157 -5.10 11.29 -11.69
N MET A 158 -5.63 12.02 -12.68
CA MET A 158 -6.20 13.35 -12.43
C MET A 158 -7.44 13.30 -11.53
N GLU A 159 -8.33 12.32 -11.74
CA GLU A 159 -9.50 12.14 -10.88
C GLU A 159 -9.07 11.78 -9.46
N ILE A 160 -8.02 10.97 -9.30
CA ILE A 160 -7.47 10.60 -7.99
C ILE A 160 -6.93 11.83 -7.25
N ALA A 161 -6.15 12.69 -7.91
CA ALA A 161 -5.66 13.92 -7.29
C ALA A 161 -6.82 14.85 -6.86
N GLU A 162 -7.88 14.95 -7.66
CA GLU A 162 -9.08 15.72 -7.30
C GLU A 162 -9.85 15.10 -6.13
N LEU A 163 -9.95 13.76 -6.05
CA LEU A 163 -10.52 13.07 -4.90
C LEU A 163 -9.69 13.28 -3.63
N CYS A 164 -8.36 13.29 -3.72
CA CYS A 164 -7.51 13.62 -2.57
C CYS A 164 -7.79 15.04 -2.05
N LYS A 165 -7.98 16.01 -2.95
CA LYS A 165 -8.35 17.39 -2.59
C LYS A 165 -9.72 17.43 -1.92
N GLU A 166 -10.70 16.76 -2.50
CA GLU A 166 -12.08 16.74 -2.01
C GLU A 166 -12.18 16.11 -0.61
N PHE A 167 -11.51 14.98 -0.39
CA PHE A 167 -11.61 14.20 0.85
C PHE A 167 -10.49 14.48 1.86
N LYS A 168 -9.66 15.51 1.63
CA LYS A 168 -8.57 15.91 2.54
C LYS A 168 -9.02 16.05 3.99
N SER A 169 -10.16 16.72 4.20
CA SER A 169 -10.74 16.96 5.54
C SER A 169 -11.41 15.72 6.15
N ARG A 170 -11.51 14.62 5.42
CA ARG A 170 -12.24 13.39 5.79
C ARG A 170 -11.33 12.18 5.99
N GLY A 171 -10.02 12.39 6.04
CA GLY A 171 -9.05 11.35 6.36
C GLY A 171 -8.22 10.86 5.17
N VAL A 172 -8.45 11.38 3.96
CA VAL A 172 -7.49 11.19 2.85
C VAL A 172 -6.31 12.13 3.05
N VAL A 173 -5.11 11.59 3.25
CA VAL A 173 -3.93 12.40 3.61
C VAL A 173 -2.92 12.54 2.48
N ALA A 174 -2.87 11.59 1.55
CA ALA A 174 -1.88 11.58 0.47
C ALA A 174 -2.43 10.98 -0.83
N ILE A 175 -1.68 11.20 -1.91
CA ILE A 175 -1.73 10.46 -3.17
C ILE A 175 -0.54 9.48 -3.24
N ASP A 176 -0.77 8.33 -3.88
CA ASP A 176 0.25 7.34 -4.22
C ASP A 176 0.16 6.94 -5.70
N LEU A 177 1.20 6.28 -6.22
CA LEU A 177 1.21 5.58 -7.50
C LEU A 177 1.72 4.16 -7.25
N ALA A 178 0.88 3.16 -7.57
CA ALA A 178 1.14 1.74 -7.38
C ALA A 178 1.02 0.97 -8.71
N GLY A 179 1.40 -0.31 -8.70
CA GLY A 179 1.53 -1.15 -9.90
C GLY A 179 3.00 -1.39 -10.25
N ASP A 180 3.30 -1.64 -11.53
CA ASP A 180 4.70 -1.76 -11.98
C ASP A 180 5.45 -0.45 -11.68
N ASP A 181 6.59 -0.53 -10.99
CA ASP A 181 7.24 0.62 -10.34
C ASP A 181 8.29 1.34 -11.22
N PHE A 182 8.39 0.98 -12.51
CA PHE A 182 9.21 1.71 -13.49
C PHE A 182 8.80 1.46 -14.95
N GLU A 183 8.53 2.54 -15.70
CA GLU A 183 8.39 2.53 -17.16
C GLU A 183 9.41 3.49 -17.80
N PRO A 184 10.46 3.01 -18.50
CA PRO A 184 11.50 3.88 -19.02
C PRO A 184 11.02 4.75 -20.19
N GLY A 185 11.44 6.03 -20.21
CA GLY A 185 11.41 6.87 -21.40
C GLY A 185 10.13 7.68 -21.64
N VAL A 186 9.32 7.92 -20.59
CA VAL A 186 8.15 8.80 -20.68
C VAL A 186 8.50 10.20 -20.19
N GLU A 187 8.46 11.18 -21.10
CA GLU A 187 8.73 12.59 -20.79
C GLU A 187 7.81 13.12 -19.68
N PRO A 188 8.32 13.91 -18.70
CA PRO A 188 7.55 14.30 -17.53
C PRO A 188 6.21 14.99 -17.82
N ASP A 189 6.18 15.90 -18.79
CA ASP A 189 5.00 16.70 -19.11
C ASP A 189 3.94 15.92 -19.90
N GLU A 190 4.30 14.77 -20.49
CA GLU A 190 3.39 13.90 -21.22
C GLU A 190 2.79 12.79 -20.34
N CYS A 191 3.30 12.65 -19.11
CA CYS A 191 2.86 11.65 -18.15
C CYS A 191 1.71 12.19 -17.26
N LEU A 192 0.50 11.65 -17.44
CA LEU A 192 -0.67 12.04 -16.64
C LEU A 192 -0.47 11.81 -15.13
N HIS A 193 0.36 10.83 -14.73
CA HIS A 193 0.74 10.62 -13.34
C HIS A 193 1.48 11.82 -12.77
N LYS A 194 2.54 12.28 -13.44
CA LYS A 194 3.36 13.41 -13.00
C LYS A 194 2.52 14.71 -12.95
N GLN A 195 1.60 14.90 -13.90
CA GLN A 195 0.64 16.02 -13.86
C GLN A 195 -0.28 15.95 -12.63
N ALA A 196 -0.83 14.77 -12.29
CA ALA A 196 -1.67 14.58 -11.12
C ALA A 196 -0.92 14.85 -9.81
N PHE A 197 0.33 14.38 -9.71
CA PHE A 197 1.18 14.64 -8.55
C PHE A 197 1.56 16.12 -8.40
N LYS A 198 1.75 16.84 -9.52
CA LYS A 198 1.88 18.30 -9.49
C LYS A 198 0.62 18.97 -8.94
N VAL A 199 -0.58 18.53 -9.33
CA VAL A 199 -1.83 19.05 -8.77
C VAL A 199 -1.96 18.76 -7.28
N ALA A 200 -1.55 17.57 -6.83
CA ALA A 200 -1.49 17.22 -5.41
C ALA A 200 -0.51 18.13 -4.65
N TYR A 201 0.69 18.35 -5.20
CA TYR A 201 1.70 19.26 -4.64
C TYR A 201 1.16 20.69 -4.50
N ASP A 202 0.60 21.26 -5.57
CA ASP A 202 0.06 22.63 -5.59
C ASP A 202 -1.13 22.79 -4.61
N ALA A 203 -1.86 21.70 -4.30
CA ALA A 203 -2.96 21.67 -3.34
C ALA A 203 -2.54 21.31 -1.89
N GLY A 204 -1.24 21.07 -1.66
CA GLY A 204 -0.69 20.66 -0.37
C GLY A 204 -1.23 19.30 0.11
N ILE A 205 -1.49 18.38 -0.82
CA ILE A 205 -1.80 16.96 -0.55
C ILE A 205 -0.49 16.19 -0.49
N HIS A 206 -0.24 15.40 0.55
CA HIS A 206 1.01 14.65 0.70
C HIS A 206 1.22 13.62 -0.41
N ARG A 207 2.46 13.25 -0.67
CA ARG A 207 2.83 12.42 -1.85
C ARG A 207 3.77 11.30 -1.43
N THR A 208 3.36 10.06 -1.66
CA THR A 208 4.24 8.87 -1.63
C THR A 208 4.20 8.22 -3.02
N VAL A 209 5.20 7.43 -3.37
CA VAL A 209 5.28 6.75 -4.68
C VAL A 209 5.96 5.40 -4.50
N HIS A 210 5.39 4.31 -5.03
CA HIS A 210 6.11 3.06 -5.20
C HIS A 210 7.24 3.25 -6.21
N ALA A 211 8.49 3.11 -5.77
CA ALA A 211 9.64 3.23 -6.64
C ALA A 211 10.84 2.50 -6.05
N GLY A 212 11.65 1.88 -6.91
CA GLY A 212 12.85 1.17 -6.48
C GLY A 212 12.55 -0.09 -5.67
N GLU A 213 11.37 -0.70 -5.86
CA GLU A 213 11.03 -2.03 -5.36
C GLU A 213 11.64 -3.09 -6.28
N ASN A 214 11.21 -3.11 -7.54
CA ASN A 214 11.75 -3.95 -8.61
C ASN A 214 12.37 -3.10 -9.74
N GLY A 215 12.03 -1.82 -9.79
CA GLY A 215 12.60 -0.82 -10.67
C GLY A 215 13.98 -0.32 -10.22
N PRO A 216 14.74 0.34 -11.11
CA PRO A 216 16.06 0.88 -10.79
C PRO A 216 15.96 2.13 -9.89
N ALA A 217 17.11 2.56 -9.34
CA ALA A 217 17.26 3.83 -8.61
C ALA A 217 16.70 5.05 -9.37
N GLU A 218 16.72 5.04 -10.71
CA GLU A 218 16.15 6.12 -11.53
C GLU A 218 14.65 6.33 -11.27
N GLY A 219 13.88 5.27 -10.98
CA GLY A 219 12.47 5.42 -10.61
C GLY A 219 12.31 6.21 -9.31
N VAL A 220 13.19 5.99 -8.34
CA VAL A 220 13.22 6.77 -7.08
C VAL A 220 13.54 8.23 -7.37
N LYS A 221 14.50 8.50 -8.26
CA LYS A 221 14.84 9.85 -8.69
C LYS A 221 13.67 10.55 -9.38
N GLU A 222 12.96 9.88 -10.28
CA GLU A 222 11.77 10.43 -10.93
C GLU A 222 10.65 10.74 -9.92
N ALA A 223 10.41 9.84 -8.95
CA ALA A 223 9.43 10.07 -7.90
C ALA A 223 9.74 11.34 -7.09
N LEU A 224 11.00 11.53 -6.70
CA LEU A 224 11.43 12.70 -5.93
C LEU A 224 11.40 13.99 -6.77
N GLU A 225 11.93 13.96 -7.98
CA GLU A 225 12.18 15.18 -8.78
C GLU A 225 10.97 15.61 -9.63
N HIS A 226 10.13 14.67 -10.06
CA HIS A 226 9.02 14.94 -10.98
C HIS A 226 7.64 14.68 -10.39
N MET A 227 7.56 13.89 -9.31
CA MET A 227 6.31 13.66 -8.58
C MET A 227 6.31 14.33 -7.20
N TYR A 228 7.39 15.01 -6.83
CA TYR A 228 7.53 15.74 -5.56
C TYR A 228 7.27 14.83 -4.34
N ALA A 229 7.61 13.55 -4.45
CA ALA A 229 7.38 12.57 -3.40
C ALA A 229 8.10 12.97 -2.10
N GLU A 230 7.42 12.81 -0.98
CA GLU A 230 7.95 13.03 0.37
C GLU A 230 8.42 11.70 0.99
N ARG A 231 7.82 10.60 0.55
CA ARG A 231 8.15 9.23 0.95
C ARG A 231 8.25 8.34 -0.29
N ILE A 232 9.03 7.28 -0.17
CA ILE A 232 9.21 6.27 -1.21
C ILE A 232 8.70 4.94 -0.66
N GLY A 233 7.69 4.38 -1.31
CA GLY A 233 7.26 3.01 -1.13
C GLY A 233 8.40 2.08 -1.51
N HIS A 234 8.86 1.25 -0.57
CA HIS A 234 10.01 0.36 -0.73
C HIS A 234 11.36 1.08 -0.84
N GLY A 235 11.77 1.51 -2.04
CA GLY A 235 13.02 2.23 -2.29
C GLY A 235 14.30 1.40 -2.15
N TYR A 236 14.23 0.06 -2.15
CA TYR A 236 15.37 -0.83 -1.95
C TYR A 236 16.53 -0.57 -2.91
N HIS A 237 16.22 -0.35 -4.18
CA HIS A 237 17.20 -0.13 -5.25
C HIS A 237 17.79 1.28 -5.28
N VAL A 238 17.40 2.18 -4.38
CA VAL A 238 18.05 3.50 -4.27
C VAL A 238 19.54 3.37 -3.98
N VAL A 239 19.95 2.31 -3.26
CA VAL A 239 21.35 2.06 -2.88
C VAL A 239 22.24 1.68 -4.06
N ASP A 240 21.66 1.34 -5.21
CA ASP A 240 22.39 1.03 -6.44
C ASP A 240 22.96 2.30 -7.09
N ASP A 241 22.47 3.49 -6.72
CA ASP A 241 23.05 4.80 -7.04
C ASP A 241 23.45 5.53 -5.75
N GLU A 242 24.74 5.46 -5.40
CA GLU A 242 25.26 6.06 -4.18
C GLU A 242 25.05 7.59 -4.13
N ASN A 243 25.08 8.31 -5.26
CA ASN A 243 24.86 9.76 -5.24
C ASN A 243 23.41 10.10 -4.90
N LEU A 244 22.46 9.37 -5.48
CA LEU A 244 21.04 9.52 -5.18
C LEU A 244 20.75 9.14 -3.73
N TYR A 245 21.30 8.03 -3.26
CA TYR A 245 21.11 7.58 -1.88
C TYR A 245 21.65 8.58 -0.85
N GLN A 246 22.85 9.14 -1.07
CA GLN A 246 23.39 10.18 -0.19
C GLN A 246 22.54 11.46 -0.19
N LYS A 247 21.93 11.81 -1.33
CA LYS A 247 20.94 12.91 -1.40
C LYS A 247 19.70 12.57 -0.56
N CYS A 248 19.16 11.36 -0.67
CA CYS A 248 18.02 10.91 0.13
C CYS A 248 18.29 10.95 1.64
N LEU A 249 19.48 10.53 2.07
CA LEU A 249 19.90 10.62 3.48
C LEU A 249 19.94 12.07 3.96
N LYS A 250 20.54 12.96 3.17
CA LYS A 250 20.65 14.38 3.50
C LYS A 250 19.27 15.05 3.59
N ASP A 251 18.39 14.73 2.64
CA ASP A 251 17.05 15.31 2.54
C ASP A 251 16.04 14.61 3.46
N GLN A 252 16.47 13.57 4.20
CA GLN A 252 15.66 12.78 5.14
C GLN A 252 14.41 12.15 4.50
N VAL A 253 14.54 11.73 3.23
CA VAL A 253 13.51 10.96 2.52
C VAL A 253 13.13 9.74 3.35
N HIS A 254 11.84 9.51 3.55
CA HIS A 254 11.33 8.37 4.30
C HIS A 254 11.11 7.17 3.38
N PHE A 255 11.70 6.02 3.72
CA PHE A 255 11.51 4.75 3.01
C PHE A 255 10.50 3.86 3.73
N GLU A 256 9.42 3.50 3.05
CA GLU A 256 8.38 2.62 3.59
C GLU A 256 8.76 1.16 3.31
N VAL A 257 9.47 0.53 4.24
CA VAL A 257 10.08 -0.80 4.04
C VAL A 257 9.08 -1.91 4.39
N CYS A 258 8.99 -2.92 3.52
CA CYS A 258 8.11 -4.08 3.64
C CYS A 258 8.92 -5.39 3.59
N PRO A 259 9.58 -5.82 4.68
CA PRO A 259 10.56 -6.92 4.67
C PRO A 259 10.05 -8.28 4.15
N CYS A 260 8.84 -8.69 4.52
CA CYS A 260 8.25 -9.94 4.05
C CYS A 260 7.84 -9.83 2.58
N SER A 261 7.26 -8.69 2.19
CA SER A 261 6.85 -8.42 0.81
C SER A 261 8.05 -8.48 -0.13
N SER A 262 9.12 -7.74 0.16
CA SER A 262 10.29 -7.62 -0.71
C SER A 262 10.97 -8.95 -1.02
N ILE A 263 10.95 -9.89 -0.07
CA ILE A 263 11.49 -11.24 -0.25
C ILE A 263 10.54 -12.08 -1.11
N LYS A 264 9.22 -11.93 -0.94
CA LYS A 264 8.20 -12.69 -1.67
C LYS A 264 7.98 -12.20 -3.09
N THR A 265 8.18 -10.91 -3.36
CA THR A 265 8.17 -10.32 -4.70
C THR A 265 9.51 -10.46 -5.43
N SER A 266 10.52 -11.06 -4.77
CA SER A 266 11.90 -11.19 -5.25
C SER A 266 12.58 -9.85 -5.60
N SER A 267 12.05 -8.74 -5.07
CA SER A 267 12.64 -7.41 -5.13
C SER A 267 14.00 -7.35 -4.46
N VAL A 268 14.18 -8.12 -3.39
CA VAL A 268 15.47 -8.25 -2.72
C VAL A 268 15.89 -9.71 -2.60
N SER A 269 17.17 -9.91 -2.29
CA SER A 269 17.71 -11.26 -2.08
C SER A 269 17.01 -11.96 -0.90
N THR A 270 16.77 -13.26 -1.05
CA THR A 270 16.37 -14.13 0.07
C THR A 270 17.47 -14.29 1.13
N ASP A 271 18.71 -13.90 0.83
CA ASP A 271 19.79 -13.78 1.81
C ASP A 271 19.60 -12.51 2.64
N LEU A 272 19.03 -12.69 3.85
CA LEU A 272 18.70 -11.62 4.78
C LEU A 272 19.90 -10.73 5.14
N SER A 273 21.13 -11.24 5.06
CA SER A 273 22.34 -10.45 5.33
C SER A 273 22.63 -9.38 4.27
N LYS A 274 21.92 -9.43 3.14
CA LYS A 274 22.03 -8.48 2.02
C LYS A 274 20.84 -7.55 1.88
N HIS A 275 19.85 -7.62 2.79
CA HIS A 275 18.66 -6.80 2.67
C HIS A 275 19.02 -5.30 2.79
N PRO A 276 18.58 -4.43 1.84
CA PRO A 276 18.93 -3.00 1.84
C PRO A 276 18.57 -2.23 3.12
N LEU A 277 17.53 -2.69 3.84
CA LEU A 277 17.22 -2.21 5.21
C LEU A 277 18.44 -2.18 6.13
N LEU A 278 19.34 -3.16 6.07
CA LEU A 278 20.56 -3.16 6.90
C LEU A 278 21.45 -1.95 6.60
N ARG A 279 21.54 -1.54 5.33
CA ARG A 279 22.26 -0.32 4.94
C ARG A 279 21.53 0.93 5.40
N PHE A 280 20.21 0.99 5.25
CA PHE A 280 19.37 2.09 5.77
C PHE A 280 19.58 2.29 7.27
N VAL A 281 19.59 1.20 8.05
CA VAL A 281 19.85 1.24 9.49
C VAL A 281 21.25 1.77 9.80
N ASN A 282 22.28 1.22 9.15
CA ASN A 282 23.68 1.57 9.42
C ASN A 282 24.01 3.03 9.09
N ASP A 283 23.37 3.57 8.05
CA ASP A 283 23.61 4.93 7.58
C ASP A 283 22.66 5.96 8.21
N GLY A 284 21.74 5.53 9.06
CA GLY A 284 20.79 6.42 9.74
C GLY A 284 19.72 7.01 8.82
N ALA A 285 19.26 6.24 7.83
CA ALA A 285 18.13 6.62 6.98
C ALA A 285 16.83 6.71 7.78
N ASN A 286 15.87 7.47 7.27
CA ASN A 286 14.52 7.56 7.79
C ASN A 286 13.65 6.47 7.15
N TYR A 287 13.08 5.54 7.93
CA TYR A 287 12.26 4.45 7.40
C TYR A 287 11.18 3.99 8.37
N SER A 288 10.26 3.17 7.87
CA SER A 288 9.24 2.46 8.66
C SER A 288 9.18 0.99 8.24
N ILE A 289 8.61 0.13 9.10
CA ILE A 289 8.39 -1.30 8.81
C ILE A 289 6.89 -1.52 8.61
N ASN A 290 6.50 -2.19 7.51
CA ASN A 290 5.13 -2.28 7.04
C ASN A 290 4.82 -3.64 6.40
N THR A 291 3.53 -4.01 6.31
CA THR A 291 3.12 -5.33 5.79
C THR A 291 2.90 -5.42 4.30
N ASP A 292 2.58 -4.30 3.65
CA ASP A 292 2.18 -4.25 2.23
C ASP A 292 0.81 -4.91 1.94
N ASP A 293 0.79 -6.18 1.52
CA ASP A 293 -0.41 -6.94 1.12
C ASP A 293 -0.69 -8.19 1.99
N PRO A 294 -1.12 -8.03 3.26
CA PRO A 294 -1.34 -9.12 4.22
C PRO A 294 -2.05 -10.37 3.70
N VAL A 295 -3.08 -10.22 2.87
CA VAL A 295 -3.90 -11.35 2.38
C VAL A 295 -3.14 -12.21 1.36
N VAL A 296 -2.34 -11.57 0.48
CA VAL A 296 -1.59 -12.26 -0.57
C VAL A 296 -0.24 -12.74 -0.03
N LEU A 297 0.28 -12.07 0.98
CA LEU A 297 1.53 -12.43 1.64
C LEU A 297 1.32 -13.34 2.86
N ASP A 298 0.09 -13.58 3.30
CA ASP A 298 -0.23 -14.34 4.53
C ASP A 298 0.67 -13.95 5.72
N ASN A 299 0.83 -12.64 5.92
CA ASN A 299 1.62 -12.05 7.00
C ASN A 299 0.80 -10.99 7.75
N ASN A 300 1.37 -10.53 8.85
CA ASN A 300 0.97 -9.33 9.58
C ASN A 300 2.21 -8.58 10.06
N ILE A 301 2.02 -7.42 10.70
CA ILE A 301 3.13 -6.54 11.09
C ILE A 301 4.13 -7.22 12.05
N ASP A 302 3.68 -8.18 12.86
CA ASP A 302 4.56 -8.91 13.77
C ASP A 302 5.51 -9.87 13.02
N ASP A 303 5.09 -10.36 11.84
CA ASP A 303 5.93 -11.17 10.95
C ASP A 303 7.05 -10.31 10.34
N ASP A 304 6.74 -9.09 9.88
CA ASP A 304 7.74 -8.15 9.37
C ASP A 304 8.74 -7.71 10.46
N TYR A 305 8.26 -7.46 11.68
CA TYR A 305 9.14 -7.20 12.82
C TYR A 305 10.00 -8.42 13.16
N SER A 306 9.45 -9.62 13.11
CA SER A 306 10.21 -10.87 13.31
C SER A 306 11.26 -11.05 12.22
N LYS A 307 10.93 -10.71 10.98
CA LYS A 307 11.85 -10.73 9.83
C LYS A 307 13.03 -9.78 10.04
N CYS A 308 12.79 -8.57 10.56
CA CYS A 308 13.86 -7.65 10.95
C CYS A 308 14.78 -8.24 12.03
N LYS A 309 14.23 -8.94 13.03
CA LYS A 309 15.05 -9.61 14.06
C LYS A 309 15.89 -10.76 13.49
N GLU A 310 15.36 -11.50 12.52
CA GLU A 310 16.13 -12.53 11.79
C GLU A 310 17.30 -11.92 11.01
N MET A 311 17.18 -10.68 10.53
CA MET A 311 18.29 -9.92 9.94
C MET A 311 19.33 -9.44 10.97
N GLY A 312 19.06 -9.61 12.27
CA GLY A 312 19.95 -9.19 13.36
C GLY A 312 19.71 -7.76 13.86
N LEU A 313 18.60 -7.12 13.48
CA LEU A 313 18.25 -5.79 13.97
C LEU A 313 17.77 -5.84 15.43
N THR A 314 18.17 -4.83 16.20
CA THR A 314 17.71 -4.62 17.58
C THR A 314 16.30 -4.05 17.63
N ASP A 315 15.62 -4.19 18.77
CA ASP A 315 14.30 -3.57 18.98
C ASP A 315 14.39 -2.05 18.80
N GLU A 316 15.47 -1.41 19.27
CA GLU A 316 15.69 0.02 19.08
C GLU A 316 15.76 0.40 17.60
N GLN A 317 16.51 -0.35 16.79
CA GLN A 317 16.64 -0.10 15.35
C GLN A 317 15.29 -0.24 14.63
N ILE A 318 14.50 -1.26 14.96
CA ILE A 318 13.18 -1.48 14.37
C ILE A 318 12.20 -0.33 14.68
N ILE A 319 12.37 0.35 15.84
CA ILE A 319 11.49 1.44 16.29
C ILE A 319 11.95 2.83 15.78
N ILE A 320 13.16 2.98 15.22
CA ILE A 320 13.65 4.28 14.73
C ILE A 320 12.73 4.76 13.59
N GLY A 321 12.12 5.94 13.73
CA GLY A 321 11.43 6.58 12.60
C GLY A 321 10.39 7.65 12.96
N TRP A 322 10.02 7.80 14.22
CA TRP A 322 8.89 8.67 14.59
C TRP A 322 9.23 10.15 14.69
N TYR A 323 10.51 10.52 14.64
CA TYR A 323 10.90 11.90 14.94
C TYR A 323 10.43 12.92 13.89
N PHE A 324 10.04 12.49 12.69
CA PHE A 324 9.74 13.41 11.58
C PHE A 324 8.63 12.95 10.62
N ILE A 325 7.72 12.06 11.05
CA ILE A 325 6.51 11.81 10.24
C ILE A 325 5.57 12.98 10.52
N PHE A 326 5.51 13.92 9.58
CA PHE A 326 4.53 15.00 9.61
C PHE A 326 3.13 14.39 9.62
N LEU A 327 2.44 14.50 10.75
CA LEU A 327 1.01 14.25 10.91
C LEU A 327 0.18 15.42 10.37
#